data_AF-A0A1E3LVU7-F1
#
_entry.id   AF-A0A1E3LVU7-F1
#
_cell.length_a   1.000
_cell.length_b   1.000
_cell.length_c   1.000
_cell.angle_alpha   90.00
_cell.angle_beta   90.00
_cell.angle_gamma   90.00
#
_symmetry.space_group_name_H-M   'P 1'
#
loop_
_entity.id
_entity.type
_entity.pdbx_description
1 polymer ?
#
loop_
_entity_poly.entity_id
_entity_poly.type
_entity_poly.pdbx_seq_one_letter_code
_entity_poly.pdbx_strand_id
1 'polypeptide(L)'
;MTYQFARVAADERRAAERDEVHYRARAFGPDAQPRTLLVVNISPHGLMARCEATFAAGDRLRIMLPVVGVVVAEIRWCLGGRLGVNFETAIDLASYYELLATLLKK
;
A
#
# COMPACT_ATOMS: atom_id res chain seq x y z
N MET A 1 -13.63 -19.41 22.39
CA MET A 1 -12.36 -19.76 21.73
C MET A 1 -12.57 -19.80 20.20
N THR A 2 -13.02 -18.70 19.58
CA THR A 2 -13.47 -18.71 18.16
C THR A 2 -12.90 -17.53 17.35
N TYR A 3 -12.19 -16.61 18.00
CA TYR A 3 -11.70 -15.37 17.40
C TYR A 3 -10.40 -15.53 16.58
N GLN A 4 -9.61 -16.58 16.83
CA GLN A 4 -8.32 -16.77 16.16
C GLN A 4 -8.49 -17.24 14.70
N PHE A 5 -9.34 -18.25 14.46
CA PHE A 5 -9.53 -18.84 13.14
C PHE A 5 -10.21 -17.90 12.14
N ALA A 6 -11.19 -17.10 12.60
CA ALA A 6 -11.88 -16.13 11.75
C ALA A 6 -10.95 -14.99 11.30
N ARG A 7 -10.01 -14.55 12.15
CA ARG A 7 -9.02 -13.53 11.79
C ARG A 7 -8.02 -14.06 10.78
N VAL A 8 -7.47 -15.25 11.00
CA VAL A 8 -6.52 -15.87 10.06
C VAL A 8 -7.15 -16.06 8.67
N ALA A 9 -8.37 -16.61 8.58
CA ALA A 9 -9.05 -16.77 7.29
C ALA A 9 -9.42 -15.43 6.63
N ALA A 10 -9.75 -14.39 7.41
CA ALA A 10 -9.99 -13.04 6.89
C ALA A 10 -8.71 -12.32 6.46
N ASP A 11 -7.58 -12.60 7.09
CA ASP A 11 -6.26 -12.11 6.69
C ASP A 11 -5.77 -12.84 5.42
N GLU A 12 -5.95 -14.16 5.33
CA GLU A 12 -5.62 -14.96 4.15
C GLU A 12 -6.45 -14.56 2.92
N ARG A 13 -7.75 -14.31 3.07
CA ARG A 13 -8.60 -13.78 1.98
C ARG A 13 -8.15 -12.39 1.54
N ARG A 14 -7.80 -11.51 2.48
CA ARG A 14 -7.24 -10.18 2.15
C ARG A 14 -5.85 -10.26 1.51
N ALA A 15 -5.08 -11.31 1.81
CA ALA A 15 -3.82 -11.58 1.14
C ALA A 15 -4.03 -12.13 -0.28
N ALA A 16 -5.06 -12.95 -0.51
CA ALA A 16 -5.42 -13.46 -1.83
C ALA A 16 -5.92 -12.39 -2.82
N GLU A 17 -6.40 -11.23 -2.32
CA GLU A 17 -6.78 -10.06 -3.12
C GLU A 17 -5.61 -9.10 -3.41
N ARG A 18 -4.40 -9.40 -2.92
CA ARG A 18 -3.23 -8.53 -3.07
C ARG A 18 -2.15 -9.20 -3.90
N ASP A 19 -1.58 -8.43 -4.81
CA ASP A 19 -0.44 -8.85 -5.60
C ASP A 19 0.86 -8.47 -4.89
N GLU A 20 1.71 -9.47 -4.65
CA GLU A 20 3.04 -9.27 -4.06
C GLU A 20 3.96 -8.59 -5.07
N VAL A 21 4.57 -7.48 -4.64
CA VAL A 21 5.46 -6.65 -5.44
C VAL A 21 6.67 -6.26 -4.61
N HIS A 22 7.78 -5.90 -5.25
CA HIS A 22 8.97 -5.40 -4.56
C HIS A 22 9.43 -4.12 -5.25
N TYR A 23 8.68 -3.03 -5.05
CA TYR A 23 8.86 -1.79 -5.80
C TYR A 23 9.21 -0.62 -4.87
N ARG A 24 10.25 0.14 -5.24
CA ARG A 24 10.61 1.38 -4.52
C ARG A 24 9.83 2.55 -5.08
N ALA A 25 8.92 3.10 -4.28
CA ALA A 25 8.16 4.29 -4.61
C ALA A 25 8.62 5.49 -3.78
N ARG A 26 8.54 6.69 -4.36
CA ARG A 26 8.68 7.95 -3.61
C ARG A 26 7.32 8.33 -3.04
N ALA A 27 7.30 8.81 -1.80
CA ALA A 27 6.11 9.32 -1.15
C ALA A 27 6.39 10.60 -0.37
N PHE A 28 5.34 11.33 -0.04
CA PHE A 28 5.38 12.53 0.79
C PHE A 28 4.31 12.45 1.87
N GLY A 29 4.71 12.70 3.12
CA GLY A 29 3.80 12.77 4.26
C GLY A 29 3.29 14.19 4.53
N PRO A 30 2.66 14.42 5.69
CA PRO A 30 2.16 15.74 6.10
C PRO A 30 3.24 16.83 6.20
N ASP A 31 4.47 16.44 6.49
CA ASP A 31 5.64 17.33 6.59
C ASP A 31 6.25 17.71 5.22
N ALA A 32 5.66 17.22 4.13
CA ALA A 32 6.14 17.38 2.75
C ALA A 32 7.60 16.91 2.52
N GLN A 33 8.19 16.14 3.44
CA GLN A 33 9.51 15.58 3.22
C GLN A 33 9.43 14.33 2.33
N PRO A 34 10.38 14.15 1.39
CA PRO A 34 10.42 12.97 0.56
C PRO A 34 10.78 11.73 1.40
N ARG A 35 9.99 10.68 1.25
CA ARG A 35 10.20 9.35 1.85
C ARG A 35 10.31 8.30 0.76
N THR A 36 11.09 7.27 1.03
CA THR A 36 11.14 6.06 0.20
C THR A 36 10.25 5.00 0.85
N LEU A 37 9.33 4.46 0.06
CA LEU A 37 8.52 3.30 0.42
C LEU A 37 9.04 2.09 -0.36
N LEU A 38 9.25 0.97 0.32
CA LEU A 38 9.35 -0.33 -0.34
C LEU A 38 7.97 -0.97 -0.30
N VAL A 39 7.23 -0.86 -1.41
CA VAL A 39 5.91 -1.49 -1.57
C VAL A 39 6.11 -3.00 -1.65
N VAL A 40 5.45 -3.73 -0.76
CA VAL A 40 5.54 -5.20 -0.60
C VAL A 40 4.35 -5.89 -1.25
N ASN A 41 3.16 -5.32 -1.13
CA ASN A 41 2.00 -5.77 -1.89
C ASN A 41 1.04 -4.64 -2.18
N ILE A 42 0.22 -4.81 -3.21
CA ILE A 42 -0.73 -3.81 -3.70
C ILE A 42 -2.04 -4.48 -4.12
N SER A 43 -3.14 -3.74 -4.05
CA SER A 43 -4.42 -4.05 -4.67
C SER A 43 -5.02 -2.76 -5.25
N PRO A 44 -6.16 -2.82 -5.96
CA PRO A 44 -6.85 -1.62 -6.43
C PRO A 44 -7.20 -0.61 -5.31
N HIS A 45 -7.30 -1.07 -4.08
CA HIS A 45 -7.73 -0.26 -2.93
C HIS A 45 -6.57 0.23 -2.07
N GLY A 46 -5.37 -0.31 -2.17
CA GLY A 46 -4.29 0.13 -1.29
C GLY A 46 -3.04 -0.71 -1.40
N LEU A 47 -2.11 -0.46 -0.49
CA LEU A 47 -0.84 -1.18 -0.46
C LEU A 47 -0.35 -1.40 0.96
N MET A 48 0.62 -2.31 1.08
CA MET A 48 1.48 -2.41 2.26
C MET A 48 2.90 -2.05 1.85
N ALA A 49 3.57 -1.25 2.67
CA ALA A 49 4.94 -0.84 2.42
C ALA A 49 5.79 -0.89 3.69
N ARG A 50 7.10 -1.01 3.49
CA ARG A 50 8.11 -0.70 4.50
C ARG A 50 8.57 0.75 4.35
N CYS A 51 8.76 1.42 5.47
CA CYS A 51 9.31 2.76 5.53
C CYS A 51 10.08 2.95 6.84
N GLU A 52 11.18 3.69 6.77
CA GLU A 52 11.97 4.07 7.97
C GLU A 52 11.36 5.26 8.71
N ALA A 53 10.54 6.07 8.04
CA ALA A 53 9.85 7.18 8.68
C ALA A 53 8.73 6.70 9.59
N THR A 54 8.49 7.47 10.66
CA THR A 54 7.39 7.21 11.58
C THR A 54 6.14 7.95 11.11
N PHE A 55 5.03 7.21 11.04
CA PHE A 55 3.71 7.73 10.73
C PHE A 55 2.68 7.20 11.72
N ALA A 56 1.55 7.88 11.81
CA ALA A 56 0.39 7.46 12.59
C ALA A 56 -0.76 6.99 11.68
N ALA A 57 -1.66 6.18 12.23
CA ALA A 57 -2.94 5.92 11.57
C ALA A 57 -3.73 7.23 11.40
N GLY A 58 -4.36 7.42 10.24
CA GLY A 58 -5.03 8.65 9.85
C GLY A 58 -4.15 9.65 9.09
N ASP A 59 -2.82 9.51 9.12
CA ASP A 59 -1.93 10.33 8.30
C ASP A 59 -2.18 10.06 6.81
N ARG A 60 -2.01 11.09 5.98
CA ARG A 60 -2.15 11.00 4.53
C ARG A 60 -0.79 11.01 3.84
N LEU A 61 -0.62 10.10 2.90
CA LEU A 61 0.53 10.02 2.02
C LEU A 61 0.13 10.38 0.59
N ARG A 62 1.01 11.09 -0.10
CA ARG A 62 1.02 11.19 -1.56
C ARG A 62 2.09 10.25 -2.09
N ILE A 63 1.69 9.19 -2.80
CA ILE A 63 2.59 8.12 -3.26
C ILE A 63 2.70 8.20 -4.78
N MET A 64 3.93 8.23 -5.29
CA MET A 64 4.19 8.23 -6.72
C MET A 64 4.26 6.79 -7.22
N LEU A 65 3.29 6.40 -8.07
CA LEU A 65 3.24 5.11 -8.73
C LEU A 65 3.34 5.29 -10.26
N PRO A 66 3.96 4.35 -10.99
CA PRO A 66 3.97 4.41 -12.44
C PRO A 66 2.55 4.19 -12.99
N VAL A 67 2.30 4.60 -14.25
CA VAL A 67 0.99 4.51 -14.93
C VAL A 67 -0.09 5.42 -14.32
N VAL A 68 -0.38 5.27 -13.03
CA VAL A 68 -1.47 5.96 -12.32
C VAL A 68 -1.06 7.31 -11.70
N GLY A 69 0.24 7.62 -11.67
CA GLY A 69 0.75 8.89 -11.15
C GLY A 69 0.70 8.98 -9.63
N VAL A 70 0.32 10.15 -9.11
CA VAL A 70 0.27 10.39 -7.66
C VAL A 70 -1.06 9.91 -7.11
N VAL A 71 -1.01 8.94 -6.21
CA VAL A 71 -2.18 8.48 -5.44
C VAL A 71 -2.15 9.06 -4.04
N VAL A 72 -3.31 9.49 -3.55
CA VAL A 72 -3.49 9.90 -2.14
C VAL A 72 -3.99 8.70 -1.35
N ALA A 73 -3.36 8.44 -0.22
CA ALA A 73 -3.66 7.29 0.61
C ALA A 73 -3.68 7.65 2.09
N GLU A 74 -4.64 7.10 2.83
CA GLU A 74 -4.69 7.20 4.29
C GLU A 74 -4.01 5.98 4.92
N ILE A 75 -3.14 6.22 5.88
CA ILE A 75 -2.54 5.17 6.69
C ILE A 75 -3.59 4.56 7.61
N ARG A 76 -3.81 3.26 7.46
CA ARG A 76 -4.78 2.48 8.26
C ARG A 76 -4.15 1.85 9.49
N TRP A 77 -2.86 1.54 9.42
CA TRP A 77 -2.08 1.01 10.53
C TRP A 77 -0.58 1.20 10.28
N CYS A 78 0.19 1.26 11.36
CA CYS A 78 1.65 1.24 11.37
C CYS A 78 2.13 0.23 12.41
N LEU A 79 3.07 -0.66 12.05
CA LEU A 79 3.64 -1.64 12.96
C LEU A 79 5.03 -2.08 12.50
N GLY A 80 6.05 -1.79 13.33
CA GLY A 80 7.42 -2.30 13.13
C GLY A 80 8.03 -1.93 11.78
N GLY A 81 8.00 -0.65 11.41
CA GLY A 81 8.52 -0.15 10.13
C GLY A 81 7.69 -0.54 8.90
N ARG A 82 6.49 -1.10 9.11
CA ARG A 82 5.50 -1.36 8.06
C ARG A 82 4.29 -0.47 8.25
N LEU A 83 3.69 -0.10 7.14
CA LEU A 83 2.43 0.64 7.09
C LEU A 83 1.51 0.01 6.05
N GLY A 84 0.22 -0.01 6.34
CA GLY A 84 -0.83 -0.34 5.38
C GLY A 84 -1.65 0.90 5.11
N VAL A 85 -1.90 1.17 3.83
CA VAL A 85 -2.72 2.31 3.41
C VAL A 85 -3.97 1.87 2.66
N ASN A 86 -4.98 2.73 2.68
CA ASN A 86 -6.12 2.69 1.79
C ASN A 86 -6.03 3.90 0.86
N PHE A 87 -6.17 3.71 -0.44
CA PHE A 87 -6.25 4.81 -1.39
C PHE A 87 -7.57 5.57 -1.17
N GLU A 88 -7.52 6.91 -1.26
CA GLU A 88 -8.72 7.73 -1.17
C GLU A 88 -9.68 7.46 -2.35
N THR A 89 -9.11 7.08 -3.50
CA THR A 89 -9.85 6.61 -4.66
C THR A 89 -9.24 5.30 -5.14
N ALA A 90 -10.09 4.29 -5.34
CA ALA A 90 -9.64 3.01 -5.87
C ALA A 90 -9.10 3.20 -7.30
N ILE A 91 -8.03 2.50 -7.63
CA ILE A 91 -7.51 2.42 -8.99
C ILE A 91 -8.47 1.54 -9.79
N ASP A 92 -8.91 1.99 -10.97
CA ASP A 92 -9.74 1.16 -11.84
C ASP A 92 -8.96 -0.07 -12.33
N LEU A 93 -9.67 -1.15 -12.69
CA LEU A 93 -9.03 -2.43 -13.00
C LEU A 93 -8.08 -2.35 -14.20
N ALA A 94 -8.39 -1.55 -15.22
CA ALA A 94 -7.53 -1.45 -16.41
C ALA A 94 -6.19 -0.80 -16.04
N SER A 95 -6.26 0.37 -15.38
CA SER A 95 -5.07 1.06 -14.88
C SER A 95 -4.29 0.22 -13.85
N TYR A 96 -4.99 -0.56 -13.03
CA TYR A 96 -4.39 -1.44 -12.04
C TYR A 96 -3.56 -2.56 -12.69
N TYR A 97 -4.09 -3.23 -13.72
CA TYR A 97 -3.34 -4.29 -14.41
C TYR A 97 -2.13 -3.75 -15.16
N GLU A 98 -2.21 -2.56 -15.76
CA GLU A 98 -1.06 -1.90 -16.37
C GLU A 98 0.01 -1.48 -15.34
N LEU A 99 -0.42 -0.94 -14.20
CA LEU A 99 0.44 -0.66 -13.05
C LEU A 99 1.14 -1.95 -12.59
N LEU A 100 0.38 -3.02 -12.33
CA LEU A 100 0.92 -4.29 -11.84
C LEU A 100 1.96 -4.86 -12.81
N ALA A 101 1.66 -4.88 -14.11
CA ALA A 101 2.60 -5.32 -15.13
C ALA A 101 3.89 -4.48 -15.13
N THR A 102 3.82 -3.21 -14.74
CA THR A 102 4.99 -2.33 -14.61
C THR A 102 5.77 -2.59 -13.33
N LEU A 103 5.09 -2.82 -12.19
CA LEU A 103 5.73 -3.08 -10.90
C LEU A 103 6.49 -4.43 -10.86
N LEU A 104 6.05 -5.40 -11.67
CA LEU A 104 6.65 -6.74 -11.75
C LEU A 104 7.83 -6.82 -12.73
N LYS A 105 8.06 -5.79 -13.54
CA LYS A 105 9.24 -5.72 -14.43
C LYS A 105 10.47 -5.34 -13.59
N LYS A 106 11.52 -6.15 -13.71
CA LYS A 106 12.81 -5.94 -13.05
C LYS A 106 13.54 -4.73 -13.60
#